data_AF-A0A1F2LVT5-F1
#
_entry.id   AF-A0A1F2LVT5-F1
#
_cell.length_a   1.000
_cell.length_b   1.000
_cell.length_c   1.000
_cell.angle_alpha   90.00
_cell.angle_beta   90.00
_cell.angle_gamma   90.00
#
_symmetry.space_group_name_H-M   'P 1'
#
loop_
_entity.id
_entity.type
_entity.pdbx_description
1 polymer ?
#
loop_
_entity_poly.entity_id
_entity_poly.type
_entity_poly.pdbx_seq_one_letter_code
_entity_poly.pdbx_strand_id
1 'polypeptide(L)'
;TLLDTGILQSLDFTFFTIFNCPTLSQILLLSNFQGPRQSGSGTTSGVVIRTQPGATSMTLNFSVNTINGSTSTQRTVALGGLQANTNYLLAARFKSGQKMDFKILNKVLSAEKTTDMGDPADLGAKLRIGGSYQPDLTNAGIHRMSALHNVALTDDEITKAGVQWTAWANAVGVVL
;
A
#
# COMPACT_ATOMS: atom_id res chain seq x y z
N THR A 1 -1.87 -16.75 -5.70
CA THR A 1 -0.96 -16.53 -6.84
C THR A 1 -0.14 -15.30 -6.58
N LEU A 2 1.18 -15.38 -6.70
CA LEU A 2 2.08 -14.24 -6.52
C LEU A 2 2.16 -13.47 -7.84
N LEU A 3 1.90 -12.16 -7.82
CA LEU A 3 2.20 -11.28 -8.95
C LEU A 3 3.50 -10.54 -8.64
N ASP A 4 4.53 -10.76 -9.46
CA ASP A 4 5.84 -10.11 -9.34
C ASP A 4 6.10 -9.35 -10.65
N THR A 5 6.07 -8.01 -10.59
CA THR A 5 6.24 -7.15 -11.76
C THR A 5 7.39 -6.18 -11.51
N GLY A 6 8.33 -6.11 -12.45
CA GLY A 6 9.37 -5.10 -12.45
C GLY A 6 8.76 -3.76 -12.82
N ILE A 7 8.71 -2.83 -11.88
CA ILE A 7 8.21 -1.47 -12.11
C ILE A 7 9.34 -0.53 -11.74
N LEU A 8 9.71 0.39 -12.64
CA LEU A 8 10.59 1.48 -12.25
C LEU A 8 9.81 2.35 -11.26
N GLN A 9 10.14 2.25 -9.97
CA GLN A 9 9.53 3.10 -8.95
C GLN A 9 9.80 4.56 -9.31
N SER A 10 8.72 5.28 -9.60
CA SER A 10 8.73 6.74 -9.77
C SER A 10 8.90 7.39 -8.40
N LEU A 11 9.39 8.63 -8.38
CA LEU A 11 9.44 9.46 -7.16
C LEU A 11 8.05 9.57 -6.51
N ASP A 12 7.01 9.59 -7.35
CA ASP A 12 5.62 9.71 -6.97
C ASP A 12 4.81 8.50 -7.46
N PHE A 13 3.86 8.01 -6.67
CA PHE A 13 2.95 6.96 -7.11
C PHE A 13 1.61 6.98 -6.40
N THR A 14 0.61 6.36 -7.04
CA THR A 14 -0.69 6.07 -6.45
C THR A 14 -1.07 4.63 -6.74
N PHE A 15 -1.39 3.88 -5.71
CA PHE A 15 -1.78 2.48 -5.78
C PHE A 15 -3.23 2.31 -5.34
N PHE A 16 -4.01 1.57 -6.12
CA PHE A 16 -5.35 1.14 -5.77
C PHE A 16 -5.39 -0.36 -5.60
N THR A 17 -6.19 -0.84 -4.64
CA THR A 17 -6.54 -2.26 -4.53
C THR A 17 -7.92 -2.42 -3.97
N ILE A 18 -8.61 -3.49 -4.38
CA ILE A 18 -9.70 -4.05 -3.59
C ILE A 18 -9.15 -5.25 -2.83
N PHE A 19 -9.22 -5.20 -1.51
CA PHE A 19 -8.72 -6.26 -0.64
C PHE A 19 -9.78 -6.71 0.35
N ASN A 20 -9.64 -7.94 0.84
CA ASN A 20 -10.42 -8.49 1.94
C ASN A 20 -9.51 -9.37 2.80
N CYS A 21 -9.59 -9.22 4.11
CA CYS A 21 -8.88 -10.09 5.05
C CYS A 21 -9.90 -11.01 5.73
N PRO A 22 -9.96 -12.31 5.38
CA PRO A 22 -10.90 -13.26 5.98
C PRO A 22 -10.92 -13.31 7.51
N THR A 23 -9.77 -13.13 8.18
CA THR A 23 -9.68 -13.15 9.66
C THR A 23 -8.81 -12.01 10.19
N LEU A 24 -9.00 -11.66 11.47
CA LEU A 24 -8.26 -10.57 12.14
C LEU A 24 -6.76 -10.86 12.25
N SER A 25 -6.38 -12.14 12.36
CA SER A 25 -4.99 -12.58 12.55
C SER A 25 -4.12 -12.57 11.30
N GLN A 26 -4.63 -12.03 10.19
CA GLN A 26 -3.97 -12.10 8.89
C GLN A 26 -3.21 -10.84 8.59
N ILE A 27 -2.12 -10.99 7.84
CA ILE A 27 -1.35 -9.90 7.27
C ILE A 27 -1.67 -9.91 5.78
N LEU A 28 -2.49 -8.96 5.32
CA LEU A 28 -2.51 -8.61 3.91
C LEU A 28 -1.20 -7.94 3.63
N LEU A 29 -0.43 -8.47 2.68
CA LEU A 29 0.89 -7.97 2.42
C LEU A 29 1.04 -7.64 0.93
N LEU A 30 0.97 -6.34 0.65
CA LEU A 30 1.50 -5.74 -0.57
C LEU A 30 2.94 -5.39 -0.21
N SER A 31 3.96 -6.07 -0.74
CA SER A 31 5.30 -5.86 -0.19
C SER A 31 6.44 -5.93 -1.17
N ASN A 32 7.17 -4.84 -1.02
CA ASN A 32 8.60 -4.69 -1.13
C ASN A 32 9.15 -4.66 -2.55
N PHE A 33 9.30 -3.41 -2.95
CA PHE A 33 10.41 -2.89 -3.71
C PHE A 33 11.78 -3.33 -3.13
N GLN A 34 12.28 -4.50 -3.53
CA GLN A 34 13.72 -4.76 -3.43
C GLN A 34 14.40 -4.11 -4.65
N GLY A 35 14.86 -2.87 -4.47
CA GLY A 35 15.70 -2.20 -5.47
C GLY A 35 17.03 -2.92 -5.65
N PRO A 36 17.76 -2.70 -6.75
CA PRO A 36 19.17 -3.07 -6.81
C PRO A 36 19.88 -2.33 -5.68
N ARG A 37 20.26 -3.08 -4.63
CA ARG A 37 20.99 -2.66 -3.42
C ARG A 37 22.06 -1.61 -3.75
N GLN A 38 21.74 -0.32 -3.63
CA GLN A 38 22.73 0.75 -3.67
C GLN A 38 22.73 1.47 -2.32
N SER A 39 23.82 1.25 -1.60
CA SER A 39 24.20 1.79 -0.28
C SER A 39 23.55 1.13 0.96
N GLY A 40 24.39 0.37 1.68
CA GLY A 40 24.18 0.05 3.10
C GLY A 40 23.58 -1.33 3.36
N SER A 41 24.20 -2.09 4.24
CA SER A 41 23.63 -3.29 4.87
C SER A 41 22.46 -2.89 5.76
N GLY A 42 21.26 -2.81 5.21
CA GLY A 42 20.01 -2.60 5.93
C GLY A 42 18.95 -3.61 5.50
N THR A 43 18.11 -4.03 6.44
CA THR A 43 16.89 -4.84 6.22
C THR A 43 15.74 -3.99 5.67
N THR A 44 16.06 -2.96 4.89
CA THR A 44 15.17 -1.87 4.54
C THR A 44 13.98 -2.43 3.75
N SER A 45 12.80 -2.41 4.39
CA SER A 45 11.55 -2.89 3.80
C SER A 45 10.91 -1.71 3.09
N GLY A 46 10.87 -1.72 1.76
CA GLY A 46 10.38 -0.66 0.87
C GLY A 46 8.90 -0.32 1.08
N VAL A 47 8.07 -0.43 0.05
CA VAL A 47 6.63 -0.17 0.22
C VAL A 47 5.90 -1.38 0.78
N VAL A 48 5.17 -1.16 1.86
CA VAL A 48 4.49 -2.24 2.57
C VAL A 48 3.09 -1.80 2.93
N ILE A 49 2.07 -2.59 2.55
CA ILE A 49 0.76 -2.52 3.18
C ILE A 49 0.55 -3.75 4.04
N ARG A 50 0.24 -3.58 5.33
CA ARG A 50 0.11 -4.68 6.33
C ARG A 50 -1.12 -4.52 7.20
N THR A 51 -1.95 -5.56 7.32
CA THR A 51 -2.91 -5.66 8.43
C THR A 51 -2.23 -6.12 9.71
N GLN A 52 -2.61 -5.52 10.85
CA GLN A 52 -2.28 -6.00 12.19
C GLN A 52 -3.58 -6.28 12.95
N PRO A 53 -3.75 -7.48 13.55
CA PRO A 53 -4.85 -7.74 14.47
C PRO A 53 -4.81 -6.78 15.65
N GLY A 54 -5.92 -6.11 15.90
CA GLY A 54 -6.30 -5.61 17.22
C GLY A 54 -7.27 -6.59 17.89
N ALA A 55 -7.59 -6.36 19.17
CA ALA A 55 -8.50 -7.23 19.92
C ALA A 55 -9.89 -7.39 19.26
N THR A 56 -10.35 -6.39 18.50
CA THR A 56 -11.68 -6.36 17.87
C THR A 56 -11.70 -5.79 16.44
N SER A 57 -10.56 -5.34 15.91
CA SER A 57 -10.46 -4.70 14.58
C SER A 57 -9.10 -4.95 13.93
N MET A 58 -8.91 -4.50 12.70
CA MET A 58 -7.62 -4.53 11.99
C MET A 58 -7.11 -3.12 11.73
N THR A 59 -5.79 -2.98 11.75
CA THR A 59 -5.09 -1.77 11.30
C THR A 59 -4.32 -2.06 10.03
N LEU A 60 -4.56 -1.29 8.98
CA LEU A 60 -3.73 -1.30 7.78
C LEU A 60 -2.63 -0.24 7.90
N ASN A 61 -1.39 -0.67 7.74
CA ASN A 61 -0.24 0.21 7.64
C ASN A 61 0.11 0.36 6.17
N PHE A 62 0.52 1.55 5.72
CA PHE A 62 1.19 1.82 4.46
C PHE A 62 2.56 2.40 4.84
N SER A 63 3.66 1.76 4.43
CA SER A 63 5.02 2.19 4.74
C SER A 63 5.82 2.46 3.47
N VAL A 64 6.71 3.44 3.48
CA VAL A 64 7.65 3.80 2.40
C VAL A 64 8.99 4.14 3.08
N ASN A 65 10.10 3.59 2.58
CA ASN A 65 11.42 4.10 2.98
C ASN A 65 11.75 5.35 2.20
N THR A 66 12.16 6.38 2.91
CA THR A 66 12.62 7.64 2.32
C THR A 66 14.09 7.87 2.63
N ILE A 67 14.86 8.37 1.67
CA ILE A 67 16.22 8.87 1.88
C ILE A 67 16.15 10.34 2.27
N ASN A 68 16.88 10.70 3.33
CA ASN A 68 17.19 12.08 3.66
C ASN A 68 18.70 12.18 3.93
N GLY A 69 19.44 12.83 3.03
CA GLY A 69 20.91 12.77 3.02
C GLY A 69 21.41 11.35 2.75
N SER A 70 22.19 10.78 3.67
CA SER A 70 22.73 9.41 3.58
C SER A 70 21.98 8.38 4.44
N THR A 71 20.82 8.74 4.99
CA THR A 71 20.06 7.89 5.90
C THR A 71 18.72 7.49 5.29
N SER A 72 18.47 6.18 5.20
CA SER A 72 17.17 5.61 4.84
C SER A 72 16.31 5.42 6.09
N THR A 73 15.12 6.00 6.11
CA THR A 73 14.18 5.91 7.23
C THR A 73 12.83 5.40 6.74
N GLN A 74 12.25 4.41 7.43
CA GLN A 74 10.90 3.96 7.15
C GLN A 74 9.87 4.97 7.68
N ARG A 75 8.95 5.36 6.80
CA ARG A 75 7.79 6.17 7.12
C ARG A 75 6.54 5.32 7.00
N THR A 76 5.59 5.50 7.91
CA THR A 76 4.36 4.70 7.95
C THR A 76 3.15 5.60 8.22
N VAL A 77 2.06 5.32 7.53
CA VAL A 77 0.70 5.81 7.79
C VAL A 77 -0.17 4.61 8.15
N ALA A 78 -1.03 4.74 9.17
CA ALA A 78 -1.87 3.64 9.63
C ALA A 78 -3.35 4.03 9.63
N LEU A 79 -4.23 3.11 9.22
CA LEU A 79 -5.68 3.21 9.31
C LEU A 79 -6.24 2.03 10.11
N GLY A 80 -6.82 2.33 11.27
CA GLY A 80 -7.49 1.36 12.14
C GLY A 80 -9.00 1.24 11.90
N GLY A 81 -9.67 0.40 12.70
CA GLY A 81 -11.13 0.29 12.71
C GLY A 81 -11.72 -0.58 11.59
N LEU A 82 -10.90 -1.40 10.94
CA LEU A 82 -11.33 -2.26 9.85
C LEU A 82 -11.83 -3.62 10.38
N GLN A 83 -12.75 -4.23 9.66
CA GLN A 83 -13.40 -5.49 10.02
C GLN A 83 -12.89 -6.63 9.14
N ALA A 84 -12.80 -7.82 9.73
CA ALA A 84 -12.53 -9.03 8.96
C ALA A 84 -13.66 -9.31 7.96
N ASN A 85 -13.34 -10.08 6.93
CA ASN A 85 -14.24 -10.55 5.88
C ASN A 85 -15.01 -9.43 5.14
N THR A 86 -14.47 -8.22 5.11
CA THR A 86 -15.05 -7.06 4.40
C THR A 86 -14.17 -6.67 3.23
N ASN A 87 -14.76 -6.39 2.06
CA ASN A 87 -14.00 -5.83 0.94
C ASN A 87 -13.81 -4.32 1.13
N TYR A 88 -12.60 -3.85 0.92
CA TYR A 88 -12.25 -2.44 1.01
C TYR A 88 -11.60 -1.99 -0.28
N LEU A 89 -12.14 -0.91 -0.86
CA LEU A 89 -11.51 -0.21 -1.96
C LEU A 89 -10.56 0.84 -1.38
N LEU A 90 -9.28 0.61 -1.64
CA LEU A 90 -8.19 1.36 -1.04
C LEU A 90 -7.45 2.17 -2.08
N ALA A 91 -7.04 3.39 -1.70
CA ALA A 91 -6.02 4.17 -2.39
C ALA A 91 -4.86 4.48 -1.43
N ALA A 92 -3.63 4.20 -1.86
CA ALA A 92 -2.39 4.58 -1.18
C ALA A 92 -1.58 5.48 -2.11
N ARG A 93 -1.24 6.68 -1.66
CA ARG A 93 -0.47 7.65 -2.46
C ARG A 93 0.79 8.04 -1.72
N PHE A 94 1.89 8.09 -2.46
CA PHE A 94 3.14 8.69 -2.00
C PHE A 94 3.54 9.78 -2.99
N LYS A 95 3.82 10.96 -2.46
CA LYS A 95 4.31 12.12 -3.18
C LYS A 95 5.60 12.57 -2.54
N SER A 96 6.72 12.41 -3.26
CA SER A 96 8.05 12.74 -2.78
C SER A 96 8.10 14.19 -2.30
N GLY A 97 8.82 14.42 -1.21
CA GLY A 97 8.98 15.75 -0.63
C GLY A 97 7.75 16.27 0.11
N GLN A 98 6.59 15.62 -0.02
CA GLN A 98 5.30 16.25 0.32
C GLN A 98 4.45 15.42 1.27
N LYS A 99 3.95 14.26 0.83
CA LYS A 99 3.00 13.51 1.65
C LYS A 99 2.88 12.04 1.29
N MET A 100 2.42 11.30 2.27
CA MET A 100 1.96 9.94 2.18
C MET A 100 0.53 9.89 2.69
N ASP A 101 -0.40 9.33 1.94
CA ASP A 101 -1.78 9.20 2.38
C ASP A 101 -2.42 7.90 1.95
N PHE A 102 -3.47 7.57 2.69
CA PHE A 102 -4.13 6.30 2.64
C PHE A 102 -5.62 6.52 2.84
N LYS A 103 -6.45 6.01 1.92
CA LYS A 103 -7.90 6.24 1.92
C LYS A 103 -8.64 4.93 1.67
N ILE A 104 -9.69 4.68 2.46
CA ILE A 104 -10.70 3.66 2.20
C ILE A 104 -11.89 4.36 1.56
N LEU A 105 -11.95 4.28 0.23
CA LEU A 105 -12.87 5.06 -0.60
C LEU A 105 -14.34 4.66 -0.35
N ASN A 106 -14.60 3.40 0.00
CA ASN A 106 -15.93 2.89 0.33
C ASN A 106 -16.32 3.08 1.82
N LYS A 107 -15.49 3.71 2.66
CA LYS A 107 -15.79 3.92 4.10
C LYS A 107 -15.47 5.30 4.66
N VAL A 108 -15.11 6.29 3.84
CA VAL A 108 -14.76 7.65 4.31
C VAL A 108 -13.72 7.62 5.45
N LEU A 109 -12.77 6.67 5.38
CA LEU A 109 -11.64 6.60 6.30
C LEU A 109 -10.39 7.06 5.56
N SER A 110 -9.59 7.92 6.19
CA SER A 110 -8.33 8.37 5.63
C SER A 110 -7.31 8.68 6.71
N ALA A 111 -6.04 8.45 6.41
CA ALA A 111 -4.92 8.89 7.22
C ALA A 111 -3.83 9.45 6.30
N GLU A 112 -3.05 10.37 6.83
CA GLU A 112 -1.95 10.98 6.09
C GLU A 112 -0.75 11.28 6.99
N LYS A 113 0.40 11.46 6.36
CA LYS A 113 1.64 11.93 6.95
C LYS A 113 2.30 12.91 5.99
N THR A 114 2.66 14.09 6.51
CA THR A 114 3.25 15.19 5.75
C THR A 114 4.65 15.58 6.25
N THR A 115 5.12 14.97 7.34
CA THR A 115 6.43 15.28 7.94
C THR A 115 7.50 14.29 7.49
N ASP A 116 8.71 14.79 7.27
CA ASP A 116 9.90 13.99 6.93
C ASP A 116 9.74 13.12 5.68
N MET A 117 9.01 13.63 4.69
CA MET A 117 8.76 12.98 3.41
C MET A 117 9.93 13.28 2.46
N GLY A 118 10.96 12.44 2.49
CA GLY A 118 12.06 12.50 1.51
C GLY A 118 11.75 11.80 0.19
N ASP A 119 12.75 11.70 -0.69
CA ASP A 119 12.67 10.86 -1.88
C ASP A 119 12.58 9.38 -1.50
N PRO A 120 11.93 8.53 -2.31
CA PRO A 120 11.91 7.10 -2.04
C PRO A 120 13.33 6.53 -2.08
N ALA A 121 13.64 5.67 -1.12
CA ALA A 121 15.00 5.16 -0.95
C ALA A 121 15.46 4.19 -2.05
N ASP A 122 14.51 3.52 -2.70
CA ASP A 122 14.78 2.40 -3.61
C ASP A 122 14.11 2.66 -4.97
N LEU A 123 14.80 3.33 -5.89
CA LEU A 123 14.33 3.46 -7.28
C LEU A 123 14.53 2.15 -8.05
N GLY A 124 13.61 1.82 -8.95
CA GLY A 124 13.76 0.67 -9.86
C GLY A 124 13.46 -0.71 -9.25
N ALA A 125 12.67 -0.74 -8.19
CA ALA A 125 12.46 -1.92 -7.39
C ALA A 125 11.25 -2.78 -7.84
N LYS A 126 11.17 -4.04 -7.39
CA LYS A 126 10.08 -4.96 -7.81
C LYS A 126 8.80 -4.75 -7.01
N LEU A 127 7.63 -4.68 -7.67
CA LEU A 127 6.34 -4.70 -7.00
C LEU A 127 5.87 -6.14 -6.84
N ARG A 128 5.52 -6.51 -5.60
CA ARG A 128 4.91 -7.80 -5.28
C ARG A 128 3.60 -7.62 -4.52
N ILE A 129 2.57 -8.31 -5.00
CA ILE A 129 1.22 -8.32 -4.43
C ILE A 129 0.92 -9.71 -3.88
N GLY A 130 0.48 -9.75 -2.61
CA GLY A 130 0.02 -10.98 -1.97
C GLY A 130 1.15 -11.93 -1.53
N GLY A 131 2.32 -11.40 -1.17
CA GLY A 131 3.44 -12.18 -0.65
C GLY A 131 4.62 -11.31 -0.20
N SER A 132 5.46 -11.83 0.70
CA SER A 132 6.61 -11.11 1.28
C SER A 132 7.95 -11.67 0.81
N TYR A 133 9.03 -10.89 0.97
CA TYR A 133 10.39 -11.43 0.99
C TYR A 133 10.78 -11.95 2.38
N GLN A 134 10.02 -11.58 3.41
CA GLN A 134 10.20 -12.09 4.76
C GLN A 134 9.42 -13.42 4.89
N PRO A 135 10.11 -14.55 5.13
CA PRO A 135 9.50 -15.88 5.07
C PRO A 135 8.47 -16.14 6.19
N ASP A 136 8.49 -15.32 7.25
CA ASP A 136 7.56 -15.35 8.37
C ASP A 136 6.21 -14.67 8.09
N LEU A 137 6.09 -13.95 6.96
CA LEU A 137 4.87 -13.22 6.61
C LEU A 137 4.07 -13.97 5.55
N THR A 138 3.15 -14.82 6.00
CA THR A 138 2.18 -15.50 5.13
C THR A 138 1.05 -14.55 4.72
N ASN A 139 0.90 -14.31 3.42
CA ASN A 139 -0.26 -13.57 2.92
C ASN A 139 -1.50 -14.47 2.97
N ALA A 140 -2.55 -13.98 3.61
CA ALA A 140 -3.85 -14.65 3.68
C ALA A 140 -5.01 -13.74 3.26
N GLY A 141 -4.71 -12.53 2.80
CA GLY A 141 -5.73 -11.62 2.26
C GLY A 141 -6.04 -11.87 0.79
N ILE A 142 -7.28 -11.60 0.42
CA ILE A 142 -7.82 -11.76 -0.93
C ILE A 142 -7.68 -10.41 -1.65
N HIS A 143 -6.86 -10.37 -2.70
CA HIS A 143 -6.79 -9.25 -3.63
C HIS A 143 -7.71 -9.52 -4.81
N ARG A 144 -8.61 -8.58 -5.11
CA ARG A 144 -9.56 -8.70 -6.22
C ARG A 144 -9.18 -7.84 -7.43
N MET A 145 -8.46 -6.76 -7.15
CA MET A 145 -8.00 -5.78 -8.14
C MET A 145 -6.77 -5.10 -7.58
N SER A 146 -5.82 -4.76 -8.45
CA SER A 146 -4.72 -3.86 -8.13
C SER A 146 -4.37 -2.99 -9.33
N ALA A 147 -4.13 -1.70 -9.11
CA ALA A 147 -3.69 -0.76 -10.13
C ALA A 147 -2.61 0.17 -9.57
N LEU A 148 -1.55 0.41 -10.34
CA LEU A 148 -0.48 1.33 -9.96
C LEU A 148 -0.38 2.44 -11.01
N HIS A 149 -0.40 3.68 -10.53
CA HIS A 149 -0.07 4.87 -11.29
C HIS A 149 1.32 5.33 -10.87
N ASN A 150 2.20 5.59 -11.83
CA ASN A 150 3.56 6.10 -11.62
C ASN A 150 3.60 7.62 -11.36
N VAL A 151 2.48 8.17 -10.88
CA VAL A 151 2.29 9.57 -10.52
C VAL A 151 1.48 9.66 -9.23
N ALA A 152 1.68 10.73 -8.47
CA ALA A 152 0.83 11.07 -7.33
C ALA A 152 -0.43 11.76 -7.86
N LEU A 153 -1.51 10.98 -8.04
CA LEU A 153 -2.82 11.50 -8.45
C LEU A 153 -3.30 12.54 -7.44
N THR A 154 -4.04 13.53 -7.89
CA THR A 154 -4.75 14.50 -7.05
C THR A 154 -5.90 13.86 -6.28
N ASP A 155 -6.44 14.55 -5.26
CA ASP A 155 -7.60 14.04 -4.50
C ASP A 155 -8.85 13.88 -5.37
N ASP A 156 -9.03 14.75 -6.35
CA ASP A 156 -10.11 14.66 -7.33
C ASP A 156 -9.93 13.45 -8.26
N GLU A 157 -8.70 13.20 -8.73
CA GLU A 157 -8.40 12.02 -9.56
C GLU A 157 -8.57 10.71 -8.77
N ILE A 158 -8.17 10.67 -7.50
CA ILE A 158 -8.41 9.52 -6.63
C ILE A 158 -9.92 9.28 -6.46
N THR A 159 -10.70 10.34 -6.25
CA THR A 159 -12.16 10.24 -6.11
C THR A 159 -12.79 9.70 -7.40
N LYS A 160 -12.40 10.24 -8.56
CA LYS A 160 -12.90 9.79 -9.87
C LYS A 160 -12.52 8.33 -10.17
N ALA A 161 -11.27 7.95 -9.91
CA ALA A 161 -10.83 6.56 -10.03
C ALA A 161 -11.61 5.65 -9.07
N GLY A 162 -11.85 6.10 -7.84
CA GLY A 162 -12.68 5.39 -6.86
C GLY A 162 -14.06 5.04 -7.39
N VAL A 163 -14.76 6.01 -8.01
CA VAL A 163 -16.06 5.78 -8.65
C VAL A 163 -15.98 4.70 -9.74
N GLN A 164 -14.95 4.76 -10.59
CA GLN A 164 -14.75 3.77 -11.66
C GLN A 164 -14.48 2.36 -11.10
N TRP A 165 -13.64 2.26 -10.06
CA TRP A 165 -13.32 0.98 -9.43
C TRP A 165 -14.49 0.40 -8.66
N THR A 166 -15.33 1.23 -8.03
CA THR A 166 -16.60 0.79 -7.43
C THR A 166 -17.57 0.29 -8.50
N ALA A 167 -17.70 0.99 -9.63
CA ALA A 167 -18.55 0.54 -10.73
C ALA A 167 -18.06 -0.80 -11.31
N TRP A 168 -16.75 -0.94 -11.52
CA TRP A 168 -16.13 -2.20 -11.94
C TRP A 168 -16.42 -3.32 -10.93
N ALA A 169 -16.21 -3.08 -9.63
CA ALA A 169 -16.40 -4.08 -8.58
C ALA A 169 -17.85 -4.61 -8.57
N ASN A 170 -18.82 -3.71 -8.67
CA ASN A 170 -20.24 -4.08 -8.76
C ASN A 170 -20.53 -4.91 -10.02
N ALA A 171 -19.96 -4.54 -11.17
CA ALA A 171 -20.14 -5.26 -12.43
C ALA A 171 -19.59 -6.70 -12.38
N VAL A 172 -18.53 -6.94 -11.60
CA VAL A 172 -17.93 -8.28 -11.41
C VAL A 172 -18.43 -9.01 -10.16
N GLY A 173 -19.48 -8.51 -9.50
CA GLY A 173 -20.10 -9.17 -8.33
C GLY A 173 -19.30 -9.06 -7.03
N VAL A 174 -18.40 -8.07 -6.91
CA VAL A 174 -17.64 -7.79 -5.70
C VAL A 174 -18.34 -6.72 -4.86
N VAL A 175 -18.95 -7.14 -3.75
CA VAL A 175 -19.64 -6.24 -2.82
C VAL A 175 -18.63 -5.43 -2.00
N LEU A 176 -18.65 -4.10 -2.14
CA LEU A 176 -17.83 -3.14 -1.38
C LEU A 176 -18.59 -2.54 -0.19
#